data_AF-A0A540R409-F1
#
_entry.id   AF-A0A540R409-F1
#
_cell.length_a   1.000
_cell.length_b   1.000
_cell.length_c   1.000
_cell.angle_alpha   90.00
_cell.angle_beta   90.00
_cell.angle_gamma   90.00
#
_symmetry.space_group_name_H-M   'P 1'
#
loop_
_entity.id
_entity.type
_entity.pdbx_description
1 polymer ?
#
loop_
_entity_poly.entity_id
_entity_poly.type
_entity_poly.pdbx_seq_one_letter_code
_entity_poly.pdbx_strand_id
1 'polypeptide(L)' 'MPAPTPGSMPGHRPAPKPHDPHSVVSPESVDTRVGDILGEPAADLREEFEQLDRAHTVLRDVLQEN' A
#
# COMPACT_ATOMS: atom_id res chain seq x y z
N MET A 1 -19.82 0.40 -60.03
CA MET A 1 -18.68 -0.17 -59.26
C MET A 1 -18.50 0.66 -58.00
N PRO A 2 -18.71 0.14 -56.78
CA PRO A 2 -18.43 0.88 -55.56
C PRO A 2 -16.97 0.66 -55.11
N ALA A 3 -16.36 1.72 -54.56
CA ALA A 3 -14.98 1.73 -54.05
C ALA A 3 -14.84 0.96 -52.72
N PRO A 4 -13.64 0.43 -52.38
CA PRO A 4 -13.43 -0.24 -51.10
C PRO A 4 -13.22 0.77 -49.95
N THR A 5 -14.00 0.61 -48.88
CA THR A 5 -13.88 1.31 -47.60
C THR A 5 -12.61 0.83 -46.86
N PRO A 6 -11.80 1.71 -46.26
CA PRO A 6 -10.67 1.28 -45.44
C PRO A 6 -11.20 0.68 -44.13
N GLY A 7 -10.87 -0.60 -43.90
CA GLY A 7 -11.20 -1.30 -42.68
C GLY A 7 -10.54 -0.66 -41.45
N SER A 8 -11.37 -0.25 -40.50
CA SER A 8 -10.98 0.12 -39.15
C SER A 8 -10.17 -1.00 -38.49
N MET A 9 -8.89 -0.74 -38.22
CA MET A 9 -8.18 -1.36 -37.11
C MET A 9 -8.41 -0.46 -35.89
N PRO A 10 -8.92 -0.97 -34.76
CA PRO A 10 -8.04 -0.95 -33.58
C PRO A 10 -8.38 -2.06 -32.57
N GLY A 11 -7.57 -3.12 -32.55
CA GLY A 11 -7.32 -3.89 -31.35
C GLY A 11 -6.10 -3.31 -30.63
N HIS A 12 -6.27 -2.25 -29.86
CA HIS A 12 -5.27 -1.84 -28.85
C HIS A 12 -6.01 -1.72 -27.53
N ARG A 13 -6.19 -2.85 -26.84
CA ARG A 13 -6.43 -2.80 -25.40
C ARG A 13 -5.13 -2.26 -24.81
N PRO A 14 -5.12 -1.12 -24.11
CA PRO A 14 -3.93 -0.69 -23.40
C PRO A 14 -3.53 -1.84 -22.47
N ALA A 15 -2.29 -2.30 -22.59
CA ALA A 15 -1.75 -3.27 -21.65
C ALA A 15 -2.01 -2.74 -20.23
N PRO A 16 -2.42 -3.60 -19.27
CA PRO A 16 -2.55 -3.17 -17.89
C PRO A 16 -1.24 -2.49 -17.50
N LYS A 17 -1.35 -1.25 -17.01
CA LYS A 17 -0.22 -0.45 -16.57
C LYS A 17 0.66 -1.34 -15.68
N PRO A 18 1.99 -1.40 -15.90
CA PRO A 18 2.85 -2.22 -15.06
C PRO A 18 2.55 -1.91 -13.60
N HIS A 19 2.20 -2.94 -12.83
CA HIS A 19 2.04 -2.81 -11.40
C HIS A 19 3.40 -2.35 -10.86
N ASP A 20 3.42 -1.20 -10.20
CA ASP A 20 4.64 -0.69 -9.60
C ASP A 20 4.99 -1.62 -8.42
N PRO A 21 6.09 -2.39 -8.48
CA PRO A 21 6.51 -3.22 -7.35
C PRO A 21 6.85 -2.37 -6.12
N HIS A 22 6.91 -1.05 -6.30
CA HIS A 22 7.06 -0.06 -5.25
C HIS A 22 5.76 0.65 -4.88
N SER A 23 4.61 -0.03 -4.88
CA SER A 23 3.50 0.40 -4.02
C SER A 23 3.86 0.20 -2.53
N VAL A 24 5.04 0.70 -2.15
CA VAL A 24 5.68 0.58 -0.85
C VAL A 24 4.97 1.54 0.07
N VAL A 25 4.52 1.04 1.21
CA VAL A 25 4.18 1.94 2.32
C VAL A 25 5.42 2.79 2.60
N SER A 26 5.27 4.10 2.49
CA SER A 26 6.42 4.98 2.63
C SER A 26 6.93 5.00 4.07
N PRO A 27 8.25 5.12 4.31
CA PRO A 27 8.81 5.12 5.66
C PRO A 27 8.14 6.15 6.58
N GLU A 28 7.83 7.35 6.07
CA GLU A 28 7.14 8.40 6.84
C GLU A 28 5.70 8.03 7.23
N SER A 29 5.02 7.23 6.41
CA SER A 29 3.70 6.70 6.74
C SER A 29 3.78 5.66 7.85
N VAL A 30 4.83 4.83 7.85
CA VAL A 30 5.09 3.86 8.93
C VAL A 30 5.43 4.57 10.23
N ASP A 31 6.31 5.56 10.17
CA ASP A 31 6.72 6.36 11.33
C ASP A 31 5.54 7.07 11.98
N THR A 32 4.67 7.69 11.17
CA THR A 32 3.43 8.33 11.66
C THR A 32 2.54 7.32 12.37
N ARG A 33 2.27 6.15 11.76
CA ARG A 33 1.40 5.12 12.34
C ARG A 33 1.95 4.55 13.65
N VAL A 34 3.25 4.31 13.71
CA VAL A 34 3.92 3.82 14.92
C VAL A 34 3.91 4.90 16.00
N GLY A 35 4.21 6.15 15.64
CA GLY A 35 4.16 7.30 16.54
C GLY A 35 2.77 7.54 17.12
N ASP A 36 1.72 7.42 16.31
CA ASP A 36 0.34 7.52 16.76
C ASP A 36 0.01 6.46 17.82
N ILE A 37 0.41 5.19 17.58
CA ILE A 37 0.19 4.09 18.52
C ILE A 37 0.95 4.36 19.81
N LEU A 38 2.26 4.66 19.74
CA LEU A 38 3.12 4.89 20.91
C LEU A 38 2.83 6.21 21.64
N GLY A 39 2.08 7.12 21.01
CA GLY A 39 1.61 8.37 21.61
C GLY A 39 0.33 8.22 22.43
N GLU A 40 -0.38 7.09 22.34
CA GLU A 40 -1.54 6.81 23.18
C GLU A 40 -1.14 6.75 24.67
N PRO A 41 -1.94 7.32 25.58
CA PRO A 41 -1.66 7.19 27.01
C PRO A 41 -1.88 5.74 27.48
N ALA A 42 -0.92 5.18 28.20
CA ALA A 42 -1.04 3.90 28.89
C ALA A 42 -1.08 4.11 30.40
N ALA A 43 -2.07 3.52 31.07
CA ALA A 43 -2.27 3.65 32.51
C ALA A 43 -1.40 2.67 33.32
N ASP A 44 -1.02 1.54 32.71
CA ASP A 44 -0.20 0.51 33.33
C ASP A 44 0.71 -0.22 32.33
N LEU A 45 1.56 -1.10 32.87
CA LEU A 45 2.51 -1.89 32.08
C LEU A 45 1.83 -2.87 31.12
N ARG A 46 0.60 -3.29 31.41
CA ARG A 46 -0.14 -4.19 30.53
C ARG A 46 -0.60 -3.45 29.29
N GLU A 47 -1.13 -2.25 29.46
CA GLU A 47 -1.52 -1.36 28.36
C GLU A 47 -0.30 -0.92 27.53
N GLU A 48 0.83 -0.60 28.18
CA GLU A 48 2.09 -0.29 27.47
C GLU A 48 2.57 -1.48 26.62
N PHE A 49 2.45 -2.71 27.14
CA PHE A 49 2.79 -3.91 26.36
C PHE A 49 1.87 -4.08 25.14
N GLU A 50 0.58 -3.87 25.29
CA GLU A 50 -0.39 -3.96 24.18
C GLU A 50 -0.15 -2.87 23.13
N GLN A 51 0.28 -1.69 23.56
CA GLN A 51 0.70 -0.60 22.69
C GLN A 51 1.95 -0.98 21.88
N LEU A 52 2.97 -1.54 22.52
CA LEU A 52 4.19 -2.02 21.85
C LEU A 52 3.90 -3.16 20.87
N ASP A 53 3.03 -4.10 21.23
CA ASP A 53 2.65 -5.23 20.36
C ASP A 53 1.92 -4.75 19.10
N ARG A 54 1.03 -3.75 19.24
CA ARG A 54 0.37 -3.09 18.10
C ARG A 54 1.39 -2.40 17.18
N ALA A 55 2.32 -1.63 17.76
CA ALA A 55 3.35 -0.93 16.98
C ALA A 55 4.26 -1.92 16.23
N HIS A 56 4.65 -3.01 16.90
CA HIS A 56 5.44 -4.08 16.29
C HIS A 56 4.69 -4.81 15.17
N THR A 57 3.38 -5.03 15.33
CA THR A 57 2.55 -5.64 14.29
C THR A 57 2.51 -4.78 13.02
N VAL A 58 2.38 -3.46 13.14
CA VAL A 58 2.44 -2.54 11.99
C VAL A 58 3.76 -2.68 11.23
N LEU A 59 4.90 -2.72 11.94
CA LEU A 59 6.21 -2.90 11.31
C LEU A 59 6.32 -4.25 10.59
N ARG A 60 5.86 -5.32 11.24
CA ARG A 60 5.90 -6.67 10.67
C ARG A 60 5.05 -6.76 9.40
N ASP A 61 3.84 -6.24 9.44
CA ASP A 61 2.90 -6.35 8.33
C ASP A 61 3.42 -5.55 7.12
N VAL A 62 3.96 -4.35 7.34
CA VAL A 62 4.63 -3.59 6.28
C VAL A 62 5.80 -4.37 5.69
N LEU A 63 6.65 -5.01 6.50
CA LEU A 63 7.77 -5.79 5.99
C LEU A 63 7.35 -7.05 5.20
N GLN A 64 6.14 -7.57 5.45
CA GLN A 64 5.62 -8.77 4.76
C GLN A 64 4.83 -8.44 3.48
N GLU A 65 4.24 -7.25 3.42
CA GLU A 65 3.44 -6.78 2.28
C GLU A 65 4.28 -6.13 1.16
N ASN A 66 5.60 -5.97 1.38
CA ASN A 66 6.58 -5.45 0.41
C ASN A 66 7.47 -6.56 -0.17
#